data_AF-A0A9P8DHG0-F1
#
_entry.id   AF-A0A9P8DHG0-F1
#
_cell.length_a   1.000
_cell.length_b   1.000
_cell.length_c   1.000
_cell.angle_alpha   90.00
_cell.angle_beta   90.00
_cell.angle_gamma   90.00
#
_symmetry.space_group_name_H-M   'P 1'
#
loop_
_entity.id
_entity.type
_entity.pdbx_description
1 polymer ?
#
loop_
_entity_poly.entity_id
_entity_poly.type
_entity_poly.pdbx_seq_one_letter_code
_entity_poly.pdbx_strand_id
1 'polypeptide(L)'
;MVAHDEEADALLEEFELREEVKVRDDRALPLVCCTCGWRWIAALIMVALLSAIGVVVALHGLSSSRPSNDTTGHLGYRLHPQNHTSRPPTTLSFNWTITAGTRSPDGVEKQVYLVNDEFPGPLIEARSGDRVVIHVHNGLQDEGISLHWHGLRMKDQNNMDGAVGFTQCPTAPGRTFTYNFTIGAEEHGTFWWHSHSDVQRADGLWGGLIVHYPDEVDIPEEDYLVMIGDWFHQNQTEVLRWYADASTRGNEPVPDSLLVNGKGRFNCSMAVPARPVVCSQVQFSDLKPLMTSRSQNKVRLRVVNTGSVAGLSLGVSRTILRPVRMDGGFAVKSEAAETVGILYPGERVDLEVEWKGNHPGDDWLTIYMDDECVSIYYNPNGNQD
;
A
#
# COMPACT_ATOMS: atom_id res chain seq x y z
N MET A 1 -29.92 -34.79 23.21
CA MET A 1 -29.86 -35.41 24.55
C MET A 1 -30.29 -34.35 25.55
N VAL A 2 -31.07 -34.74 26.54
CA VAL A 2 -31.96 -33.94 27.40
C VAL A 2 -31.22 -32.93 28.30
N ALA A 3 -31.96 -31.88 28.70
CA ALA A 3 -31.62 -30.69 29.48
C ALA A 3 -31.36 -30.90 30.99
N HIS A 4 -30.77 -29.87 31.62
CA HIS A 4 -31.05 -29.26 32.96
C HIS A 4 -30.09 -28.04 33.09
N ASP A 5 -30.54 -26.76 33.19
CA ASP A 5 -31.11 -26.01 34.36
C ASP A 5 -30.32 -26.23 35.67
N GLU A 6 -30.01 -25.27 36.53
CA GLU A 6 -30.20 -23.82 36.68
C GLU A 6 -29.35 -23.46 37.92
N GLU A 7 -28.77 -22.26 38.06
CA GLU A 7 -28.73 -21.49 39.33
C GLU A 7 -27.91 -20.20 39.17
N ALA A 8 -28.57 -19.11 39.52
CA ALA A 8 -28.01 -17.79 39.76
C ALA A 8 -27.73 -17.63 41.26
N ASP A 9 -26.73 -16.83 41.64
CA ASP A 9 -26.92 -15.94 42.78
C ASP A 9 -25.97 -14.73 42.79
N ALA A 10 -26.53 -13.63 43.30
CA ALA A 10 -26.01 -12.28 43.31
C ALA A 10 -25.16 -11.99 44.56
N LEU A 11 -24.20 -11.06 44.46
CA LEU A 11 -23.74 -10.25 45.61
C LEU A 11 -23.34 -8.84 45.17
N LEU A 12 -24.20 -7.88 45.51
CA LEU A 12 -23.88 -6.46 45.69
C LEU A 12 -23.57 -6.27 47.18
N GLU A 13 -22.40 -5.75 47.53
CA GLU A 13 -22.12 -5.26 48.88
C GLU A 13 -21.94 -3.74 48.88
N GLU A 14 -22.63 -3.16 49.86
CA GLU A 14 -22.69 -1.77 50.27
C GLU A 14 -21.35 -1.27 50.81
N PHE A 15 -21.05 0.01 50.61
CA PHE A 15 -20.14 0.74 51.49
C PHE A 15 -20.84 2.04 51.92
N GLU A 16 -21.36 2.03 53.14
CA GLU A 16 -21.80 3.20 53.89
C GLU A 16 -20.61 4.11 54.21
N LEU A 17 -20.74 5.41 53.94
CA LEU A 17 -19.92 6.43 54.58
C LEU A 17 -20.83 7.43 55.31
N ARG A 18 -20.66 7.47 56.63
CA ARG A 18 -21.27 8.39 57.58
C ARG A 18 -20.88 9.85 57.27
N GLU A 19 -21.86 10.74 57.19
CA GLU A 19 -21.65 12.18 57.38
C GLU A 19 -21.98 12.58 58.83
N GLU A 20 -21.02 13.19 59.52
CA GLU A 20 -21.26 13.91 60.78
C GLU A 20 -21.72 15.34 60.49
N VAL A 21 -22.92 15.67 60.99
CA VAL A 21 -23.48 17.02 61.02
C VAL A 21 -22.85 17.82 62.16
N LYS A 22 -22.28 18.99 61.85
CA LYS A 22 -21.91 20.00 62.87
C LYS A 22 -22.62 21.32 62.58
N VAL A 23 -23.59 21.64 63.42
CA VAL A 23 -24.27 22.94 63.47
C VAL A 23 -23.43 23.92 64.30
N ARG A 24 -23.22 25.14 63.79
CA ARG A 24 -22.98 26.31 64.63
C ARG A 24 -23.46 27.59 63.94
N ASP A 25 -24.36 28.27 64.63
CA ASP A 25 -24.91 29.59 64.34
C ASP A 25 -23.94 30.69 64.82
N ASP A 26 -23.85 31.79 64.06
CA ASP A 26 -24.17 33.14 64.53
C ASP A 26 -23.66 34.24 63.58
N ARG A 27 -24.53 35.22 63.36
CA ARG A 27 -24.38 36.40 62.51
C ARG A 27 -23.50 37.48 63.17
N ALA A 28 -22.63 38.12 62.40
CA ALA A 28 -22.37 39.57 62.45
C ALA A 28 -21.62 40.06 61.20
N LEU A 29 -22.23 41.02 60.49
CA LEU A 29 -21.62 41.94 59.51
C LEU A 29 -20.79 43.04 60.21
N PRO A 30 -20.09 43.98 59.53
CA PRO A 30 -19.86 44.15 58.07
C PRO A 30 -18.37 44.46 57.72
N LEU A 31 -18.00 44.46 56.43
CA LEU A 31 -17.18 45.54 55.82
C LEU A 31 -16.98 45.30 54.32
N VAL A 32 -17.47 46.26 53.54
CA VAL A 32 -17.30 46.40 52.09
C VAL A 32 -15.81 46.57 51.78
N CYS A 33 -15.25 45.72 50.92
CA CYS A 33 -13.97 45.99 50.28
C CYS A 33 -14.04 45.63 48.78
N CYS A 34 -13.98 46.66 47.95
CA CYS A 34 -13.96 46.61 46.50
C CYS A 34 -12.64 46.02 45.97
N THR A 35 -12.59 44.73 45.61
CA THR A 35 -11.51 44.19 44.74
C THR A 35 -12.00 42.98 43.92
N CYS A 36 -13.08 43.12 43.14
CA CYS A 36 -13.65 41.99 42.38
C CYS A 36 -13.68 42.17 40.84
N GLY A 37 -12.84 43.04 40.26
CA GLY A 37 -12.73 43.16 38.79
C GLY A 37 -11.57 42.36 38.20
N TRP A 38 -10.39 42.41 38.85
CA TRP A 38 -9.15 41.95 38.24
C TRP A 38 -9.01 40.42 38.16
N ARG A 39 -9.57 39.70 39.13
CA ARG A 39 -9.48 38.23 39.19
C ARG A 39 -10.29 37.55 38.08
N TRP A 40 -11.44 38.12 37.72
CA TRP A 40 -12.28 37.62 36.63
C TRP A 40 -11.68 37.92 35.25
N ILE A 41 -11.07 39.11 35.09
CA ILE A 41 -10.37 39.47 33.85
C ILE A 41 -9.14 38.58 33.65
N ALA A 42 -8.35 38.31 34.69
CA ALA A 42 -7.20 37.42 34.61
C ALA A 42 -7.61 35.96 34.28
N ALA A 43 -8.72 35.48 34.84
CA ALA A 43 -9.25 34.15 34.54
C ALA A 43 -9.73 34.04 33.07
N LEU A 44 -10.41 35.06 32.56
CA LEU A 44 -10.87 35.09 31.17
C LEU A 44 -9.70 35.18 30.18
N ILE A 45 -8.65 35.94 30.51
CA ILE A 45 -7.43 36.01 29.69
C ILE A 45 -6.69 34.66 29.69
N MET A 46 -6.61 33.97 30.82
CA MET A 46 -5.99 32.64 30.93
C MET A 46 -6.76 31.58 30.12
N VAL A 47 -8.09 31.58 30.18
CA VAL A 47 -8.93 30.66 29.37
C VAL A 47 -8.79 30.96 27.89
N ALA A 48 -8.77 32.23 27.49
CA ALA A 48 -8.55 32.63 26.10
C ALA A 48 -7.16 32.21 25.61
N LEU A 49 -6.10 32.41 26.40
CA LEU A 49 -4.74 31.99 26.07
C LEU A 49 -4.61 30.46 25.97
N LEU A 50 -5.22 29.71 26.90
CA LEU A 50 -5.22 28.24 26.85
C LEU A 50 -6.01 27.70 25.65
N SER A 51 -7.13 28.34 25.29
CA SER A 51 -7.87 27.98 24.07
C SER A 51 -7.08 28.30 22.79
N ALA A 52 -6.36 29.43 22.76
CA ALA A 52 -5.52 29.79 21.63
C ALA A 52 -4.33 28.83 21.48
N ILE A 53 -3.71 28.41 22.58
CA ILE A 53 -2.66 27.38 22.57
C ILE A 53 -3.23 26.02 22.14
N GLY A 54 -4.42 25.64 22.63
CA GLY A 54 -5.10 24.41 22.21
C GLY A 54 -5.43 24.39 20.70
N VAL A 55 -5.84 25.52 20.14
CA VAL A 55 -6.08 25.69 18.70
C VAL A 55 -4.77 25.68 17.92
N VAL A 56 -3.70 26.30 18.41
CA VAL A 56 -2.37 26.27 17.78
C VAL A 56 -1.78 24.86 17.81
N VAL A 57 -1.93 24.12 18.91
CA VAL A 57 -1.49 22.71 19.02
C VAL A 57 -2.34 21.79 18.14
N ALA A 58 -3.65 22.03 18.01
CA ALA A 58 -4.49 21.30 17.06
C ALA A 58 -4.13 21.61 15.60
N LEU A 59 -3.81 22.86 15.28
CA LEU A 59 -3.38 23.28 13.94
C LEU A 59 -1.96 22.79 13.59
N HIS A 60 -1.05 22.68 14.56
CA HIS A 60 0.28 22.09 14.36
C HIS A 60 0.26 20.55 14.40
N GLY A 61 -0.68 19.94 15.12
CA GLY A 61 -0.90 18.49 15.17
C GLY A 61 -1.62 17.92 13.94
N LEU A 62 -2.21 18.79 13.10
CA LEU A 62 -2.79 18.42 11.80
C LEU A 62 -1.80 18.49 10.64
N SER A 63 -0.53 18.82 10.89
CA SER A 63 0.53 18.57 9.92
C SER A 63 0.93 17.09 9.96
N SER A 64 -0.01 16.21 9.63
CA SER A 64 0.36 14.92 9.08
C SER A 64 1.18 15.23 7.83
N SER A 65 2.48 14.94 7.90
CA SER A 65 3.37 14.98 6.76
C SER A 65 2.77 14.05 5.70
N ARG A 66 2.01 14.65 4.78
CA ARG A 66 1.67 14.04 3.50
C ARG A 66 3.02 13.57 2.95
N PRO A 67 3.25 12.27 2.71
CA PRO A 67 4.32 11.89 1.81
C PRO A 67 3.88 12.51 0.50
N SER A 68 4.45 13.67 0.18
CA SER A 68 4.20 14.32 -1.09
C SER A 68 4.60 13.31 -2.15
N ASN A 69 3.66 13.01 -3.06
CA ASN A 69 3.95 12.41 -4.35
C ASN A 69 5.35 12.77 -4.80
N ASP A 70 6.18 11.74 -4.93
CA ASP A 70 7.59 11.87 -5.21
C ASP A 70 7.79 12.81 -6.41
N THR A 71 8.29 14.01 -6.13
CA THR A 71 8.63 15.06 -7.10
C THR A 71 9.83 14.67 -7.97
N THR A 72 10.30 13.43 -7.86
CA THR A 72 11.41 12.92 -8.61
C THR A 72 11.01 12.71 -10.07
N GLY A 73 11.94 13.06 -10.96
CA GLY A 73 11.82 12.82 -12.39
C GLY A 73 11.95 11.35 -12.77
N HIS A 74 11.54 10.39 -11.92
CA HIS A 74 11.66 8.96 -12.18
C HIS A 74 10.40 8.14 -11.82
N LEU A 75 10.26 6.95 -12.39
CA LEU A 75 9.16 6.01 -12.11
C LEU A 75 9.45 5.07 -10.94
N GLY A 76 10.71 4.75 -10.66
CA GLY A 76 11.09 3.88 -9.55
C GLY A 76 10.72 4.50 -8.21
N TYR A 77 10.17 3.72 -7.28
CA TYR A 77 9.88 4.21 -5.93
C TYR A 77 11.17 4.16 -5.13
N ARG A 78 11.80 5.30 -4.90
CA ARG A 78 13.07 5.37 -4.17
C ARG A 78 12.85 5.05 -2.70
N LEU A 79 13.57 4.06 -2.21
CA LEU A 79 13.50 3.56 -0.84
C LEU A 79 14.59 4.20 0.03
N HIS A 80 14.38 4.15 1.34
CA HIS A 80 15.22 4.84 2.31
C HIS A 80 15.74 3.91 3.40
N PRO A 81 16.44 2.81 3.07
CA PRO A 81 16.89 1.80 4.05
C PRO A 81 17.64 2.41 5.25
N GLN A 82 18.41 3.48 5.04
CA GLN A 82 19.17 4.15 6.09
C GLN A 82 18.28 4.73 7.22
N ASN A 83 17.03 5.10 6.90
CA ASN A 83 16.05 5.61 7.87
C ASN A 83 15.40 4.50 8.72
N HIS A 84 15.57 3.23 8.33
CA HIS A 84 14.88 2.08 8.94
C HIS A 84 15.86 1.11 9.61
N THR A 85 17.00 0.83 8.99
CA THR A 85 17.95 -0.19 9.44
C THR A 85 18.51 0.08 10.84
N SER A 86 18.83 1.33 11.16
CA SER A 86 19.57 1.72 12.38
C SER A 86 18.67 2.13 13.57
N ARG A 87 17.38 2.37 13.35
CA ARG A 87 16.45 2.79 14.40
C ARG A 87 15.87 1.58 15.15
N PRO A 88 15.47 1.74 16.43
CA PRO A 88 14.70 0.71 17.11
C PRO A 88 13.33 0.47 16.43
N PRO A 89 12.67 -0.68 16.70
CA PRO A 89 11.30 -0.91 16.28
C PRO A 89 10.37 0.19 16.79
N THR A 90 9.43 0.62 15.96
CA THR A 90 8.45 1.65 16.29
C THR A 90 7.04 1.25 15.86
N THR A 91 6.04 2.06 16.21
CA THR A 91 4.69 1.93 15.67
C THR A 91 4.52 2.84 14.46
N LEU A 92 4.17 2.27 13.32
CA LEU A 92 3.79 2.97 12.10
C LEU A 92 2.26 3.02 12.03
N SER A 93 1.69 4.22 11.99
CA SER A 93 0.24 4.41 11.99
C SER A 93 -0.22 5.14 10.73
N PHE A 94 -1.24 4.60 10.08
CA PHE A 94 -1.78 5.13 8.83
C PHE A 94 -3.31 5.19 8.88
N ASN A 95 -3.87 6.17 8.17
CA ASN A 95 -5.31 6.29 7.92
C ASN A 95 -5.55 6.24 6.42
N TRP A 96 -6.27 5.22 5.97
CA TRP A 96 -6.53 4.94 4.57
C TRP A 96 -8.02 4.98 4.32
N THR A 97 -8.44 5.79 3.34
CA THR A 97 -9.80 5.78 2.80
C THR A 97 -9.75 5.18 1.41
N ILE A 98 -10.43 4.04 1.24
CA ILE A 98 -10.52 3.37 -0.06
C ILE A 98 -11.72 3.91 -0.81
N THR A 99 -11.49 4.37 -2.03
CA THR A 99 -12.51 4.91 -2.94
C THR A 99 -12.30 4.31 -4.33
N ALA A 100 -13.21 4.60 -5.27
CA ALA A 100 -13.00 4.32 -6.68
C ALA A 100 -13.13 5.63 -7.46
N GLY A 101 -12.35 5.77 -8.53
CA GLY A 101 -12.43 6.93 -9.41
C GLY A 101 -11.86 6.66 -10.78
N THR A 102 -12.26 7.49 -11.75
CA THR A 102 -11.73 7.42 -13.11
C THR A 102 -10.26 7.80 -13.12
N ARG A 103 -9.42 6.96 -13.73
CA ARG A 103 -7.99 7.19 -13.97
C ARG A 103 -7.63 6.69 -15.37
N SER A 104 -6.51 7.18 -15.90
CA SER A 104 -5.95 6.74 -17.18
C SER A 104 -4.45 6.36 -17.06
N PRO A 105 -4.10 5.27 -16.34
CA PRO A 105 -2.71 4.91 -16.05
C PRO A 105 -1.81 4.73 -17.28
N ASP A 106 -2.39 4.27 -18.40
CA ASP A 106 -1.73 4.02 -19.67
C ASP A 106 -2.28 4.87 -20.84
N GLY A 107 -3.16 5.83 -20.52
CA GLY A 107 -3.89 6.65 -21.49
C GLY A 107 -5.35 6.27 -21.69
N VAL A 108 -5.80 5.11 -21.21
CA VAL A 108 -7.20 4.68 -21.32
C VAL A 108 -7.96 4.90 -20.02
N GLU A 109 -9.07 5.62 -20.07
CA GLU A 109 -9.90 5.86 -18.89
C GLU A 109 -10.62 4.59 -18.42
N LYS A 110 -10.49 4.26 -17.14
CA LYS A 110 -11.30 3.26 -16.45
C LYS A 110 -11.50 3.60 -14.97
N GLN A 111 -12.44 2.92 -14.32
CA GLN A 111 -12.54 2.96 -12.86
C GLN A 111 -11.36 2.22 -12.25
N VAL A 112 -10.73 2.85 -11.26
CA VAL A 112 -9.58 2.33 -10.53
C VAL A 112 -9.83 2.51 -9.04
N TYR A 113 -9.46 1.53 -8.23
CA TYR A 113 -9.49 1.65 -6.78
C TYR A 113 -8.33 2.53 -6.30
N LEU A 114 -8.64 3.41 -5.35
CA LEU A 114 -7.73 4.44 -4.86
C LEU A 114 -7.61 4.34 -3.35
N VAL A 115 -6.40 4.56 -2.83
CA VAL A 115 -6.19 4.76 -1.40
C VAL A 115 -5.84 6.22 -1.19
N ASN A 116 -6.68 6.95 -0.45
CA ASN A 116 -6.52 8.39 -0.24
C ASN A 116 -6.40 9.18 -1.57
N ASP A 117 -7.21 8.82 -2.58
CA ASP A 117 -7.22 9.40 -3.94
C ASP A 117 -5.97 9.09 -4.80
N GLU A 118 -5.08 8.21 -4.32
CA GLU A 118 -3.83 7.82 -4.98
C GLU A 118 -3.91 6.42 -5.59
N PHE A 119 -3.28 6.26 -6.76
CA PHE A 119 -2.99 4.99 -7.41
C PHE A 119 -1.60 5.07 -8.08
N PRO A 120 -0.70 4.09 -7.85
CA PRO A 120 -0.80 2.99 -6.89
C PRO A 120 -1.02 3.43 -5.45
N GLY A 121 -1.44 2.50 -4.59
CA GLY A 121 -1.60 2.80 -3.17
C GLY A 121 -0.27 3.14 -2.49
N PRO A 122 -0.32 3.72 -1.27
CA PRO A 122 0.85 4.18 -0.56
C PRO A 122 1.83 3.04 -0.25
N LEU A 123 3.12 3.30 -0.46
CA LEU A 123 4.21 2.45 -0.04
C LEU A 123 4.35 2.47 1.49
N ILE A 124 4.45 1.29 2.10
CA ILE A 124 4.88 1.14 3.48
C ILE A 124 6.37 0.76 3.48
N GLU A 125 7.21 1.62 4.03
CA GLU A 125 8.58 1.24 4.45
C GLU A 125 8.59 0.98 5.95
N ALA A 126 9.03 -0.21 6.35
CA ALA A 126 9.11 -0.66 7.73
C ALA A 126 10.45 -1.36 8.00
N ARG A 127 10.70 -1.78 9.23
CA ARG A 127 11.77 -2.72 9.59
C ARG A 127 11.21 -3.89 10.38
N SER A 128 11.93 -4.99 10.44
CA SER A 128 11.56 -6.14 11.29
C SER A 128 11.29 -5.68 12.73
N GLY A 129 10.21 -6.19 13.32
CA GLY A 129 9.76 -5.81 14.66
C GLY A 129 8.89 -4.54 14.74
N ASP A 130 8.76 -3.75 13.66
CA ASP A 130 7.81 -2.63 13.67
C ASP A 130 6.38 -3.13 13.87
N ARG A 131 5.58 -2.33 14.60
CA ARG A 131 4.14 -2.51 14.72
C ARG A 131 3.44 -1.63 13.69
N VAL A 132 2.62 -2.23 12.84
CA VAL A 132 1.86 -1.55 11.79
C VAL A 132 0.40 -1.45 12.22
N VAL A 133 -0.14 -0.23 12.26
CA VAL A 133 -1.54 0.07 12.58
C VAL A 133 -2.17 0.86 11.45
N ILE A 134 -3.11 0.27 10.73
CA ILE A 134 -3.74 0.89 9.56
C ILE A 134 -5.24 0.90 9.76
N HIS A 135 -5.80 2.10 9.87
CA HIS A 135 -7.25 2.31 9.89
C HIS A 135 -7.75 2.42 8.46
N VAL A 136 -8.40 1.37 7.98
CA VAL A 136 -8.90 1.27 6.61
C VAL A 136 -10.40 1.56 6.61
N HIS A 137 -10.78 2.73 6.12
CA HIS A 137 -12.17 3.11 5.89
C HIS A 137 -12.61 2.71 4.47
N ASN A 138 -13.72 1.98 4.38
CA ASN A 138 -14.36 1.66 3.11
C ASN A 138 -15.26 2.81 2.66
N GLY A 139 -14.78 3.62 1.72
CA GLY A 139 -15.52 4.70 1.07
C GLY A 139 -16.23 4.29 -0.23
N LEU A 140 -16.22 2.99 -0.59
CA LEU A 140 -17.02 2.48 -1.71
C LEU A 140 -18.50 2.46 -1.34
N GLN A 141 -19.37 2.43 -2.35
CA GLN A 141 -20.82 2.53 -2.14
C GLN A 141 -21.48 1.18 -1.88
N ASP A 142 -21.04 0.13 -2.56
CA ASP A 142 -21.74 -1.16 -2.66
C ASP A 142 -20.84 -2.39 -2.52
N GLU A 143 -19.52 -2.19 -2.40
CA GLU A 143 -18.55 -3.28 -2.32
C GLU A 143 -17.90 -3.39 -0.94
N GLY A 144 -17.68 -4.62 -0.49
CA GLY A 144 -16.84 -4.90 0.67
C GLY A 144 -15.35 -4.84 0.32
N ILE A 145 -14.50 -4.53 1.30
CA ILE A 145 -13.04 -4.50 1.11
C ILE A 145 -12.31 -5.27 2.21
N SER A 146 -11.18 -5.85 1.87
CA SER A 146 -10.24 -6.45 2.80
C SER A 146 -8.86 -6.41 2.18
N LEU A 147 -7.86 -5.95 2.91
CA LEU A 147 -6.46 -5.87 2.47
C LEU A 147 -5.65 -7.02 3.07
N HIS A 148 -4.81 -7.63 2.24
CA HIS A 148 -3.88 -8.70 2.59
C HIS A 148 -2.43 -8.23 2.47
N TRP A 149 -1.59 -8.74 3.36
CA TRP A 149 -0.18 -8.37 3.50
C TRP A 149 0.71 -9.47 2.92
N HIS A 150 0.79 -9.48 1.60
CA HIS A 150 1.31 -10.60 0.83
C HIS A 150 2.73 -10.98 1.24
N GLY A 151 2.87 -12.22 1.72
CA GLY A 151 4.14 -12.85 2.10
C GLY A 151 4.51 -12.71 3.56
N LEU A 152 3.86 -11.82 4.34
CA LEU A 152 4.03 -11.81 5.79
C LEU A 152 3.39 -13.07 6.40
N ARG A 153 4.09 -13.71 7.32
CA ARG A 153 3.69 -14.97 7.96
C ARG A 153 2.49 -14.83 8.89
N MET A 154 2.21 -13.63 9.39
CA MET A 154 1.13 -13.34 10.34
C MET A 154 1.10 -14.28 11.55
N LYS A 155 2.29 -14.70 12.02
CA LYS A 155 2.42 -15.63 13.14
C LYS A 155 1.74 -15.04 14.38
N ASP A 156 0.84 -15.83 14.96
CA ASP A 156 0.01 -15.49 16.13
C ASP A 156 -0.92 -14.26 15.91
N GLN A 157 -1.10 -13.82 14.66
CA GLN A 157 -1.85 -12.62 14.26
C GLN A 157 -2.73 -12.90 13.03
N ASN A 158 -3.18 -14.14 12.86
CA ASN A 158 -3.92 -14.62 11.69
C ASN A 158 -5.20 -13.80 11.40
N ASN A 159 -5.82 -13.22 12.43
CA ASN A 159 -6.99 -12.34 12.28
C ASN A 159 -6.67 -10.96 11.65
N MET A 160 -5.40 -10.68 11.33
CA MET A 160 -4.95 -9.46 10.64
C MET A 160 -4.51 -9.75 9.19
N ASP A 161 -4.66 -10.99 8.74
CA ASP A 161 -4.17 -11.43 7.42
C ASP A 161 -4.98 -10.88 6.25
N GLY A 162 -6.30 -10.70 6.38
CA GLY A 162 -7.12 -10.09 5.35
C GLY A 162 -7.76 -11.03 4.33
N ALA A 163 -7.51 -12.33 4.37
CA ALA A 163 -8.21 -13.31 3.53
C ALA A 163 -9.72 -13.37 3.82
N VAL A 164 -10.54 -12.85 2.89
CA VAL A 164 -12.01 -12.87 2.97
C VAL A 164 -12.54 -14.30 3.05
N GLY A 165 -13.44 -14.54 3.99
CA GLY A 165 -14.08 -15.84 4.19
C GLY A 165 -13.24 -16.84 5.00
N PHE A 166 -11.98 -16.51 5.30
CA PHE A 166 -11.08 -17.33 6.11
C PHE A 166 -10.72 -16.63 7.42
N THR A 167 -10.05 -15.47 7.33
CA THR A 167 -9.55 -14.76 8.51
C THR A 167 -10.45 -13.61 8.93
N GLN A 168 -11.22 -13.05 7.99
CA GLN A 168 -12.22 -12.02 8.26
C GLN A 168 -13.34 -11.98 7.22
N CYS A 169 -14.44 -11.29 7.56
CA CYS A 169 -15.42 -10.84 6.59
C CYS A 169 -14.93 -9.55 5.88
N PRO A 170 -15.43 -9.23 4.67
CA PRO A 170 -15.16 -7.93 4.06
C PRO A 170 -15.68 -6.79 4.93
N THR A 171 -14.93 -5.71 4.99
CA THR A 171 -15.35 -4.45 5.62
C THR A 171 -16.43 -3.83 4.76
N ALA A 172 -17.66 -3.74 5.27
CA ALA A 172 -18.79 -3.18 4.52
C ALA A 172 -18.61 -1.69 4.17
N PRO A 173 -19.31 -1.17 3.14
CA PRO A 173 -19.39 0.25 2.82
C PRO A 173 -19.63 1.13 4.05
N GLY A 174 -18.89 2.23 4.16
CA GLY A 174 -18.96 3.19 5.27
C GLY A 174 -18.42 2.67 6.60
N ARG A 175 -17.84 1.47 6.66
CA ARG A 175 -17.21 0.91 7.87
C ARG A 175 -15.70 1.01 7.81
N THR A 176 -15.08 0.87 8.98
CA THR A 176 -13.63 0.90 9.15
C THR A 176 -13.18 -0.39 9.81
N PHE A 177 -12.14 -1.00 9.26
CA PHE A 177 -11.39 -2.08 9.90
C PHE A 177 -9.99 -1.58 10.24
N THR A 178 -9.46 -2.00 11.39
CA THR A 178 -8.10 -1.62 11.82
C THR A 178 -7.21 -2.84 11.77
N TYR A 179 -6.28 -2.87 10.82
CA TYR A 179 -5.19 -3.84 10.82
C TYR A 179 -4.17 -3.40 11.86
N ASN A 180 -3.79 -4.29 12.76
CA ASN A 180 -2.87 -4.00 13.84
C ASN A 180 -2.00 -5.23 14.11
N PHE A 181 -0.84 -5.28 13.49
CA PHE A 181 0.08 -6.40 13.60
C PHE A 181 1.52 -5.94 13.80
N THR A 182 2.34 -6.82 14.35
CA THR A 182 3.80 -6.61 14.48
C THR A 182 4.50 -7.51 13.47
N ILE A 183 5.40 -6.92 12.69
CA ILE A 183 6.22 -7.65 11.72
C ILE A 183 7.20 -8.54 12.48
N GLY A 184 7.31 -9.82 12.10
CA GLY A 184 8.21 -10.76 12.76
C GLY A 184 9.67 -10.30 12.74
N ALA A 185 10.43 -10.63 13.78
CA ALA A 185 11.84 -10.23 13.89
C ALA A 185 12.73 -10.81 12.78
N GLU A 186 12.32 -11.94 12.18
CA GLU A 186 13.01 -12.60 11.07
C GLU A 186 12.51 -12.16 9.70
N GLU A 187 11.40 -11.41 9.62
CA GLU A 187 10.76 -11.04 8.37
C GLU A 187 11.35 -9.72 7.87
N HIS A 188 12.04 -9.77 6.73
CA HIS A 188 12.64 -8.62 6.05
C HIS A 188 12.80 -8.97 4.57
N GLY A 189 12.69 -8.00 3.68
CA GLY A 189 12.71 -8.19 2.24
C GLY A 189 11.60 -7.42 1.54
N THR A 190 11.21 -7.93 0.37
CA THR A 190 10.23 -7.30 -0.51
C THR A 190 8.88 -7.99 -0.38
N PHE A 191 7.92 -7.24 0.16
CA PHE A 191 6.53 -7.63 0.28
C PHE A 191 5.68 -6.59 -0.46
N TRP A 192 4.37 -6.80 -0.42
CA TRP A 192 3.41 -5.87 -0.95
C TRP A 192 2.07 -6.12 -0.27
N TRP A 193 1.12 -5.22 -0.46
CA TRP A 193 -0.24 -5.39 0.04
C TRP A 193 -1.22 -5.23 -1.11
N HIS A 194 -2.35 -5.91 -1.03
CA HIS A 194 -3.41 -5.83 -2.04
C HIS A 194 -4.77 -6.17 -1.47
N SER A 195 -5.84 -5.78 -2.17
CA SER A 195 -7.17 -6.29 -1.84
C SER A 195 -7.24 -7.80 -2.02
N HIS A 196 -7.86 -8.46 -1.05
CA HIS A 196 -8.21 -9.87 -1.09
C HIS A 196 -9.75 -10.05 -1.10
N SER A 197 -10.47 -9.03 -1.57
CA SER A 197 -11.90 -9.10 -1.89
C SER A 197 -12.07 -9.23 -3.40
N ASP A 198 -12.65 -10.34 -3.84
CA ASP A 198 -12.89 -10.68 -5.24
C ASP A 198 -11.66 -10.40 -6.13
N VAL A 199 -11.82 -9.54 -7.14
CA VAL A 199 -10.79 -9.22 -8.13
C VAL A 199 -10.35 -7.75 -8.08
N GLN A 200 -10.65 -7.05 -6.98
CA GLN A 200 -10.36 -5.62 -6.79
C GLN A 200 -8.88 -5.27 -6.96
N ARG A 201 -7.99 -6.22 -6.67
CA ARG A 201 -6.55 -6.09 -6.91
C ARG A 201 -6.23 -5.72 -8.37
N ALA A 202 -6.82 -6.39 -9.35
CA ALA A 202 -6.48 -6.14 -10.75
C ALA A 202 -6.99 -4.78 -11.25
N ASP A 203 -7.99 -4.21 -10.57
CA ASP A 203 -8.48 -2.84 -10.80
C ASP A 203 -7.75 -1.80 -9.94
N GLY A 204 -6.59 -2.15 -9.39
CA GLY A 204 -5.61 -1.20 -8.85
C GLY A 204 -5.52 -1.12 -7.33
N LEU A 205 -6.24 -1.96 -6.58
CA LEU A 205 -6.19 -1.92 -5.11
C LEU A 205 -4.98 -2.67 -4.56
N TRP A 206 -3.79 -2.08 -4.70
CA TRP A 206 -2.51 -2.62 -4.21
C TRP A 206 -1.48 -1.51 -3.96
N GLY A 207 -0.42 -1.86 -3.23
CA GLY A 207 0.73 -0.98 -2.98
C GLY A 207 1.93 -1.75 -2.40
N GLY A 208 3.06 -1.06 -2.29
CA GLY A 208 4.32 -1.66 -1.84
C GLY A 208 4.40 -1.84 -0.32
N LEU A 209 5.11 -2.88 0.12
CA LEU A 209 5.48 -3.10 1.52
C LEU A 209 6.94 -3.57 1.60
N ILE A 210 7.84 -2.69 2.00
CA ILE A 210 9.25 -3.04 2.17
C ILE A 210 9.57 -3.15 3.64
N VAL A 211 10.22 -4.26 4.02
CA VAL A 211 10.68 -4.47 5.39
C VAL A 211 12.19 -4.56 5.40
N HIS A 212 12.84 -3.52 5.91
CA HIS A 212 14.30 -3.44 5.98
C HIS A 212 14.85 -4.30 7.11
N TYR A 213 16.01 -4.93 6.87
CA TYR A 213 16.70 -5.73 7.87
C TYR A 213 17.33 -4.81 8.95
N PRO A 214 17.15 -5.11 10.25
CA PRO A 214 17.91 -4.48 11.33
C PRO A 214 19.42 -4.58 11.10
N ASP A 215 20.15 -3.48 11.25
CA ASP A 215 21.62 -3.48 11.18
C ASP A 215 22.23 -4.03 9.86
N GLU A 216 21.52 -3.93 8.73
CA GLU A 216 22.05 -4.14 7.37
C GLU A 216 23.35 -3.32 7.16
N VAL A 217 24.44 -4.03 6.85
CA VAL A 217 25.79 -3.45 6.76
C VAL A 217 26.13 -2.98 5.33
N ASP A 218 25.62 -3.67 4.31
CA ASP A 218 25.86 -3.37 2.89
C ASP A 218 24.61 -2.75 2.26
N ILE A 219 24.23 -1.57 2.77
CA ILE A 219 23.05 -0.86 2.28
C ILE A 219 23.37 -0.28 0.90
N PRO A 220 22.60 -0.62 -0.17
CA PRO A 220 22.79 0.01 -1.47
C PRO A 220 22.48 1.50 -1.40
N GLU A 221 23.24 2.30 -2.16
CA GLU A 221 23.04 3.75 -2.22
C GLU A 221 21.76 4.12 -2.95
N GLU A 222 21.37 3.26 -3.89
CA GLU A 222 20.16 3.38 -4.67
C GLU A 222 19.35 2.09 -4.55
N ASP A 223 18.16 2.20 -3.96
CA ASP A 223 17.22 1.10 -3.76
C ASP A 223 15.87 1.53 -4.29
N TYR A 224 15.33 0.83 -5.27
CA TYR A 224 14.06 1.18 -5.91
C TYR A 224 13.10 0.01 -5.88
N LEU A 225 11.85 0.29 -5.49
CA LEU A 225 10.72 -0.61 -5.70
C LEU A 225 10.14 -0.39 -7.11
N VAL A 226 9.94 -1.50 -7.82
CA VAL A 226 9.37 -1.57 -9.16
C VAL A 226 8.23 -2.58 -9.16
N MET A 227 7.01 -2.07 -9.06
CA MET A 227 5.79 -2.86 -9.14
C MET A 227 5.34 -2.92 -10.59
N ILE A 228 5.24 -4.12 -11.14
CA ILE A 228 4.91 -4.38 -12.53
C ILE A 228 3.67 -5.24 -12.58
N GLY A 229 2.73 -4.96 -13.47
CA GLY A 229 1.53 -5.80 -13.58
C GLY A 229 0.84 -5.63 -14.93
N ASP A 230 0.18 -6.71 -15.36
CA ASP A 230 -0.80 -6.65 -16.44
C ASP A 230 -1.93 -5.67 -16.13
N TRP A 231 -2.51 -5.12 -17.20
CA TRP A 231 -3.58 -4.14 -17.10
C TRP A 231 -4.68 -4.41 -18.13
N PHE A 232 -5.91 -4.48 -17.62
CA PHE A 232 -7.12 -4.62 -18.42
C PHE A 232 -7.87 -3.29 -18.45
N HIS A 233 -8.36 -2.89 -19.63
CA HIS A 233 -9.23 -1.72 -19.78
C HIS A 233 -10.67 -2.01 -19.35
N GLN A 234 -11.08 -3.27 -19.47
CA GLN A 234 -12.35 -3.74 -18.97
C GLN A 234 -12.31 -3.91 -17.44
N ASN A 235 -13.45 -3.72 -16.77
CA ASN A 235 -13.57 -3.96 -15.33
C ASN A 235 -13.26 -5.43 -15.02
N GLN A 236 -12.44 -5.70 -14.00
CA GLN A 236 -11.96 -7.06 -13.78
C GLN A 236 -13.07 -8.04 -13.40
N THR A 237 -14.16 -7.57 -12.80
CA THR A 237 -15.31 -8.44 -12.50
C THR A 237 -15.96 -8.94 -13.80
N GLU A 238 -15.96 -8.15 -14.86
CA GLU A 238 -16.43 -8.59 -16.17
C GLU A 238 -15.44 -9.52 -16.87
N VAL A 239 -14.14 -9.25 -16.76
CA VAL A 239 -13.08 -10.14 -17.25
C VAL A 239 -13.20 -11.52 -16.59
N LEU A 240 -13.37 -11.56 -15.27
CA LEU A 240 -13.59 -12.80 -14.52
C LEU A 240 -14.88 -13.50 -14.94
N ARG A 241 -16.00 -12.76 -15.10
CA ARG A 241 -17.26 -13.36 -15.56
C ARG A 241 -17.13 -13.98 -16.94
N TRP A 242 -16.42 -13.32 -17.85
CA TRP A 242 -16.13 -13.88 -19.17
C TRP A 242 -15.27 -15.14 -19.06
N TYR A 243 -14.16 -15.07 -18.34
CA TYR A 243 -13.26 -16.22 -18.15
C TYR A 243 -13.97 -17.44 -17.53
N ALA A 244 -14.79 -17.21 -16.51
CA ALA A 244 -15.53 -18.25 -15.81
C ALA A 244 -16.72 -18.82 -16.61
N ASP A 245 -17.12 -18.19 -17.72
CA ASP A 245 -18.18 -18.70 -18.58
C ASP A 245 -17.70 -19.94 -19.35
N ALA A 246 -18.45 -21.05 -19.24
CA ALA A 246 -18.08 -22.31 -19.87
C ALA A 246 -17.90 -22.22 -21.40
N SER A 247 -18.52 -21.23 -22.06
CA SER A 247 -18.39 -21.01 -23.50
C SER A 247 -16.99 -20.57 -23.92
N THR A 248 -16.20 -19.98 -23.02
CA THR A 248 -14.81 -19.57 -23.29
C THR A 248 -13.83 -20.73 -23.21
N ARG A 249 -14.27 -21.88 -22.67
CA ARG A 249 -13.44 -23.07 -22.44
C ARG A 249 -12.23 -22.81 -21.53
N GLY A 250 -12.31 -21.79 -20.68
CA GLY A 250 -11.22 -21.39 -19.80
C GLY A 250 -10.04 -20.77 -20.56
N ASN A 251 -10.29 -20.18 -21.74
CA ASN A 251 -9.27 -19.40 -22.43
C ASN A 251 -8.87 -18.22 -21.56
N GLU A 252 -7.58 -18.11 -21.24
CA GLU A 252 -7.05 -17.03 -20.41
C GLU A 252 -7.30 -15.66 -21.07
N PRO A 253 -7.75 -14.64 -20.33
CA PRO A 253 -7.91 -13.30 -20.86
C PRO A 253 -6.55 -12.66 -21.13
N VAL A 254 -6.43 -12.00 -22.29
CA VAL A 254 -5.21 -11.29 -22.68
C VAL A 254 -5.28 -9.85 -22.16
N PRO A 255 -4.28 -9.38 -21.39
CA PRO A 255 -4.18 -7.99 -20.96
C PRO A 255 -4.10 -7.00 -22.13
N ASP A 256 -4.65 -5.80 -21.95
CA ASP A 256 -4.59 -4.75 -22.96
C ASP A 256 -3.24 -4.00 -22.94
N SER A 257 -2.62 -3.91 -21.76
CA SER A 257 -1.32 -3.27 -21.56
C SER A 257 -0.64 -3.76 -20.27
N LEU A 258 0.43 -3.08 -19.89
CA LEU A 258 1.23 -3.32 -18.69
C LEU A 258 1.46 -1.98 -17.97
N LEU A 259 1.50 -2.00 -16.63
CA LEU A 259 1.87 -0.85 -15.81
C LEU A 259 3.17 -1.10 -15.04
N VAL A 260 4.03 -0.08 -14.99
CA VAL A 260 5.19 0.01 -14.10
C VAL A 260 4.94 1.14 -13.11
N ASN A 261 4.83 0.81 -11.82
CA ASN A 261 4.47 1.74 -10.75
C ASN A 261 3.23 2.60 -11.11
N GLY A 262 2.22 1.95 -11.71
CA GLY A 262 0.96 2.57 -12.11
C GLY A 262 1.04 3.50 -13.33
N LYS A 263 2.12 3.42 -14.12
CA LYS A 263 2.26 4.13 -15.40
C LYS A 263 2.54 3.15 -16.53
N GLY A 264 1.85 3.34 -17.64
CA GLY A 264 2.04 2.54 -18.84
C GLY A 264 1.76 3.33 -20.10
N ARG A 265 1.61 2.61 -21.21
CA ARG A 265 1.23 3.17 -22.49
C ARG A 265 0.38 2.16 -23.24
N PHE A 266 -0.72 2.63 -23.78
CA PHE A 266 -1.50 1.90 -24.78
C PHE A 266 -1.50 2.66 -26.11
N ASN A 267 -1.46 1.93 -27.22
CA ASN A 267 -1.61 2.53 -28.54
C ASN A 267 -3.10 2.70 -28.86
N CYS A 268 -3.62 3.94 -28.81
CA CYS A 268 -5.03 4.23 -29.02
C CYS A 268 -5.54 3.76 -30.40
N SER A 269 -4.67 3.61 -31.41
CA SER A 269 -5.08 3.08 -32.72
C SER A 269 -5.44 1.59 -32.69
N MET A 270 -5.06 0.87 -31.63
CA MET A 270 -5.40 -0.54 -31.41
C MET A 270 -6.74 -0.70 -30.69
N ALA A 271 -7.38 0.39 -30.25
CA ALA A 271 -8.70 0.34 -29.65
C ALA A 271 -9.71 -0.27 -30.63
N VAL A 272 -10.36 -1.36 -30.22
CA VAL A 272 -11.31 -2.08 -31.07
C VAL A 272 -12.66 -1.35 -31.10
N PRO A 273 -13.28 -1.12 -32.28
CA PRO A 273 -14.59 -0.47 -32.37
C PRO A 273 -15.71 -1.19 -31.60
N ALA A 274 -15.58 -2.51 -31.42
CA ALA A 274 -16.55 -3.33 -30.69
C ALA A 274 -16.51 -3.13 -29.16
N ARG A 275 -15.42 -2.58 -28.62
CA ARG A 275 -15.27 -2.22 -27.19
C ARG A 275 -14.66 -0.82 -27.11
N PRO A 276 -15.46 0.23 -27.36
CA PRO A 276 -14.95 1.59 -27.42
C PRO A 276 -14.43 2.03 -26.05
N VAL A 277 -13.26 2.68 -26.07
CA VAL A 277 -12.61 3.22 -24.87
C VAL A 277 -12.34 4.71 -25.04
N VAL A 278 -12.32 5.46 -23.94
CA VAL A 278 -11.84 6.85 -23.95
C VAL A 278 -10.33 6.80 -23.82
N CYS A 279 -9.62 7.05 -24.93
CA CYS A 279 -8.17 6.91 -25.00
C CYS A 279 -7.50 8.24 -25.36
N SER A 280 -6.54 8.64 -24.54
CA SER A 280 -5.62 9.74 -24.79
C SER A 280 -4.21 9.18 -24.97
N GLN A 281 -3.63 9.38 -26.16
CA GLN A 281 -2.35 8.76 -26.50
C GLN A 281 -1.23 9.29 -25.59
N VAL A 282 -0.63 8.40 -24.79
CA VAL A 282 0.60 8.67 -24.05
C VAL A 282 1.78 8.44 -24.99
N GLN A 283 2.65 9.44 -25.14
CA GLN A 283 3.87 9.29 -25.91
C GLN A 283 4.97 8.67 -25.04
N PHE A 284 5.90 7.96 -25.67
CA PHE A 284 7.03 7.40 -24.94
C PHE A 284 7.84 8.48 -24.19
N SER A 285 7.96 9.68 -24.77
CA SER A 285 8.60 10.84 -24.14
C SER A 285 7.92 11.35 -22.87
N ASP A 286 6.65 10.99 -22.66
CA ASP A 286 5.89 11.39 -21.46
C ASP A 286 6.16 10.45 -20.27
N LEU A 287 6.73 9.28 -20.53
CA LEU A 287 7.14 8.34 -19.49
C LEU A 287 8.47 8.79 -18.88
N LYS A 288 8.47 8.91 -17.56
CA LYS A 288 9.69 9.17 -16.80
C LYS A 288 10.61 7.93 -16.87
N PRO A 289 11.94 8.10 -16.82
CA PRO A 289 12.84 6.95 -16.70
C PRO A 289 12.66 6.24 -15.36
N LEU A 290 13.07 4.98 -15.25
CA LEU A 290 13.00 4.25 -13.96
C LEU A 290 13.87 4.92 -12.89
N MET A 291 15.02 5.46 -13.29
CA MET A 291 16.01 6.15 -12.46
C MET A 291 16.55 7.35 -13.23
N THR A 292 16.97 8.41 -12.53
CA THR A 292 17.39 9.67 -13.19
C THR A 292 18.74 9.60 -13.91
N SER A 293 19.61 8.65 -13.56
CA SER A 293 20.92 8.48 -14.19
C SER A 293 21.48 7.07 -13.95
N ARG A 294 22.45 6.64 -14.78
CA ARG A 294 23.29 5.49 -14.43
C ARG A 294 24.04 5.81 -13.14
N SER A 295 23.69 5.11 -12.07
CA SER A 295 24.50 5.17 -10.85
C SER A 295 25.88 4.60 -11.12
N GLN A 296 26.92 5.25 -10.59
CA GLN A 296 28.24 4.64 -10.46
C GLN A 296 28.31 3.71 -9.24
N ASN A 297 27.25 3.71 -8.41
CA ASN A 297 27.19 3.01 -7.14
C ASN A 297 26.32 1.76 -7.24
N LYS A 298 26.28 0.97 -6.17
CA LYS A 298 25.45 -0.24 -6.10
C LYS A 298 23.97 0.15 -6.17
N VAL A 299 23.26 -0.43 -7.13
CA VAL A 299 21.81 -0.27 -7.31
C VAL A 299 21.12 -1.59 -6.98
N ARG A 300 20.05 -1.52 -6.18
CA ARG A 300 19.11 -2.61 -5.94
C ARG A 300 17.76 -2.27 -6.56
N LEU A 301 17.22 -3.19 -7.36
CA LEU A 301 15.86 -3.14 -7.86
C LEU A 301 15.04 -4.23 -7.19
N ARG A 302 13.96 -3.84 -6.51
CA ARG A 302 13.01 -4.74 -5.86
C ARG A 302 11.79 -4.85 -6.76
N VAL A 303 11.71 -5.93 -7.52
CA VAL A 303 10.65 -6.13 -8.51
C VAL A 303 9.53 -6.93 -7.90
N VAL A 304 8.29 -6.47 -8.09
CA VAL A 304 7.06 -7.15 -7.63
C VAL A 304 6.15 -7.34 -8.83
N ASN A 305 5.75 -8.59 -9.11
CA ASN A 305 4.66 -8.82 -10.06
C ASN A 305 3.32 -8.65 -9.33
N THR A 306 2.68 -7.50 -9.56
CA THR A 306 1.36 -7.13 -9.06
C THR A 306 0.22 -7.54 -9.99
N GLY A 307 0.56 -8.05 -11.19
CA GLY A 307 -0.36 -8.47 -12.25
C GLY A 307 -1.26 -9.61 -11.82
N SER A 308 -2.38 -9.77 -12.51
CA SER A 308 -3.40 -10.77 -12.20
C SER A 308 -3.19 -12.11 -12.88
N VAL A 309 -2.54 -12.12 -14.04
CA VAL A 309 -2.44 -13.27 -14.94
C VAL A 309 -1.01 -13.44 -15.46
N ALA A 310 -0.39 -12.37 -15.94
CA ALA A 310 0.81 -12.46 -16.77
C ALA A 310 2.09 -12.72 -15.97
N GLY A 311 2.84 -13.73 -16.40
CA GLY A 311 4.26 -13.87 -16.07
C GLY A 311 5.09 -12.80 -16.79
N LEU A 312 6.16 -12.33 -16.15
CA LEU A 312 6.98 -11.24 -16.66
C LEU A 312 8.46 -11.60 -16.60
N SER A 313 9.19 -11.45 -17.70
CA SER A 313 10.66 -11.44 -17.70
C SER A 313 11.15 -10.01 -17.84
N LEU A 314 12.27 -9.67 -17.21
CA LEU A 314 12.82 -8.31 -17.26
C LEU A 314 14.30 -8.32 -17.62
N GLY A 315 14.73 -7.33 -18.40
CA GLY A 315 16.12 -7.07 -18.72
C GLY A 315 16.43 -5.58 -18.66
N VAL A 316 17.65 -5.23 -18.25
CA VAL A 316 18.12 -3.84 -18.27
C VAL A 316 19.31 -3.73 -19.21
N SER A 317 19.19 -2.87 -20.21
CA SER A 317 20.19 -2.68 -21.26
C SER A 317 21.58 -2.42 -20.67
N ARG A 318 22.58 -3.14 -21.18
CA ARG A 318 23.99 -2.99 -20.78
C ARG A 318 24.22 -3.16 -19.27
N THR A 319 23.45 -4.03 -18.64
CA THR A 319 23.69 -4.42 -17.25
C THR A 319 23.88 -5.92 -17.14
N ILE A 320 24.43 -6.32 -16.01
CA ILE A 320 24.30 -7.66 -15.46
C ILE A 320 23.36 -7.52 -14.28
N LEU A 321 22.31 -8.35 -14.29
CA LEU A 321 21.35 -8.50 -13.21
C LEU A 321 21.72 -9.74 -12.40
N ARG A 322 21.71 -9.59 -11.08
CA ARG A 322 21.93 -10.70 -10.14
C ARG A 322 20.76 -10.79 -9.17
N PRO A 323 19.85 -11.76 -9.33
CA PRO A 323 18.93 -12.14 -8.29
C PRO A 323 19.66 -12.48 -6.98
N VAL A 324 19.37 -11.72 -5.93
CA VAL A 324 19.97 -11.94 -4.60
C VAL A 324 18.96 -12.40 -3.58
N ARG A 325 17.69 -12.02 -3.74
CA ARG A 325 16.60 -12.50 -2.89
C ARG A 325 15.34 -12.76 -3.71
N MET A 326 14.57 -13.76 -3.29
CA MET A 326 13.22 -14.04 -3.79
C MET A 326 12.21 -13.79 -2.67
N ASP A 327 11.03 -13.29 -3.05
CA ASP A 327 9.89 -13.08 -2.17
C ASP A 327 10.24 -12.31 -0.89
N GLY A 328 9.82 -12.83 0.28
CA GLY A 328 10.00 -12.23 1.60
C GLY A 328 11.44 -12.28 2.12
N GLY A 329 12.42 -12.08 1.24
CA GLY A 329 13.84 -11.93 1.56
C GLY A 329 14.68 -13.21 1.51
N PHE A 330 14.18 -14.28 0.89
CA PHE A 330 14.91 -15.55 0.82
C PHE A 330 16.14 -15.41 -0.07
N ALA A 331 17.32 -15.51 0.52
CA ALA A 331 18.57 -15.39 -0.22
C ALA A 331 18.70 -16.50 -1.27
N VAL A 332 19.07 -16.11 -2.48
CA VAL A 332 19.32 -17.05 -3.59
C VAL A 332 20.74 -16.89 -4.10
N LYS A 333 21.30 -17.99 -4.61
CA LYS A 333 22.54 -17.95 -5.38
C LYS A 333 22.17 -18.07 -6.85
N SER A 334 22.32 -16.99 -7.60
CA SER A 334 22.13 -16.99 -9.03
C SER A 334 23.42 -16.69 -9.75
N GLU A 335 23.51 -17.13 -11.00
CA GLU A 335 24.49 -16.60 -11.93
C GLU A 335 24.08 -15.19 -12.37
N ALA A 336 25.05 -14.46 -12.88
CA ALA A 336 24.83 -13.18 -13.54
C ALA A 336 24.09 -13.40 -14.86
N ALA A 337 22.99 -12.68 -15.08
CA ALA A 337 22.22 -12.76 -16.30
C ALA A 337 21.89 -11.37 -16.85
N GLU A 338 21.61 -11.27 -18.15
CA GLU A 338 21.13 -10.01 -18.74
C GLU A 338 19.62 -9.83 -18.55
N THR A 339 18.91 -10.94 -18.35
CA THR A 339 17.49 -11.01 -18.09
C THR A 339 17.22 -11.89 -16.87
N VAL A 340 16.23 -11.52 -16.08
CA VAL A 340 15.68 -12.38 -15.03
C VAL A 340 14.65 -13.30 -15.68
N GLY A 341 14.55 -14.53 -15.18
CA GLY A 341 13.51 -15.48 -15.60
C GLY A 341 12.10 -14.95 -15.32
N ILE A 342 11.10 -15.76 -15.68
CA ILE A 342 9.69 -15.40 -15.55
C ILE A 342 9.33 -15.25 -14.07
N LEU A 343 8.87 -14.06 -13.70
CA LEU A 343 8.30 -13.71 -12.41
C LEU A 343 6.77 -13.75 -12.52
N TYR A 344 6.12 -14.67 -11.82
CA TYR A 344 4.67 -14.85 -11.88
C TYR A 344 3.90 -13.94 -10.91
N PRO A 345 2.59 -13.71 -11.12
CA PRO A 345 1.75 -12.94 -10.21
C PRO A 345 1.97 -13.24 -8.73
N GLY A 346 2.37 -12.21 -7.98
CA GLY A 346 2.64 -12.25 -6.56
C GLY A 346 4.07 -12.57 -6.15
N GLU A 347 4.91 -13.04 -7.07
CA GLU A 347 6.33 -13.25 -6.80
C GLU A 347 7.10 -11.93 -6.77
N ARG A 348 8.21 -11.92 -6.02
CA ARG A 348 9.12 -10.79 -5.92
C ARG A 348 10.55 -11.24 -6.10
N VAL A 349 11.37 -10.35 -6.65
CA VAL A 349 12.81 -10.57 -6.77
C VAL A 349 13.58 -9.29 -6.47
N ASP A 350 14.59 -9.39 -5.59
CA ASP A 350 15.56 -8.32 -5.38
C ASP A 350 16.76 -8.58 -6.30
N LEU A 351 17.09 -7.58 -7.10
CA LEU A 351 18.15 -7.64 -8.11
C LEU A 351 19.24 -6.63 -7.77
N GLU A 352 20.49 -7.09 -7.76
CA GLU A 352 21.63 -6.19 -7.87
C GLU A 352 21.89 -5.89 -9.34
N VAL A 353 22.09 -4.60 -9.64
CA VAL A 353 22.35 -4.11 -11.00
C VAL A 353 23.80 -3.67 -11.12
N GLU A 354 24.52 -4.28 -12.05
CA GLU A 354 25.92 -3.98 -12.35
C GLU A 354 26.04 -3.47 -13.80
N TRP A 355 26.48 -2.23 -14.00
CA TRP A 355 26.59 -1.62 -15.33
C TRP A 355 27.80 -2.15 -16.12
N LYS A 356 27.59 -2.58 -17.36
CA LYS A 356 28.65 -3.02 -18.29
C LYS A 356 29.33 -1.80 -18.92
N GLY A 357 30.34 -1.24 -18.24
CA GLY A 357 31.24 -0.22 -18.78
C GLY A 357 30.57 1.09 -19.25
N ASN A 358 31.38 2.04 -19.73
CA ASN A 358 30.89 3.30 -20.30
C ASN A 358 30.66 3.15 -21.80
N HIS A 359 29.49 2.62 -22.17
CA HIS A 359 29.03 2.62 -23.56
C HIS A 359 28.01 3.74 -23.81
N PRO A 360 28.17 4.55 -24.87
CA PRO A 360 27.19 5.55 -25.26
C PRO A 360 25.91 4.88 -25.79
N GLY A 361 24.74 5.48 -25.49
CA GLY A 361 23.42 5.07 -25.97
C GLY A 361 22.35 5.08 -24.87
N ASP A 362 21.08 5.02 -25.26
CA ASP A 362 19.91 5.09 -24.37
C ASP A 362 19.70 3.77 -23.62
N ASP A 363 19.52 3.83 -22.30
CA ASP A 363 19.27 2.65 -21.46
C ASP A 363 17.78 2.32 -21.38
N TRP A 364 17.46 1.05 -21.57
CA TRP A 364 16.09 0.56 -21.55
C TRP A 364 15.94 -0.50 -20.47
N LEU A 365 14.90 -0.37 -19.66
CA LEU A 365 14.27 -1.51 -19.00
C LEU A 365 13.32 -2.12 -20.03
N THR A 366 13.52 -3.39 -20.36
CA THR A 366 12.64 -4.15 -21.22
C THR A 366 11.91 -5.19 -20.38
N ILE A 367 10.59 -5.21 -20.51
CA ILE A 367 9.72 -6.16 -19.83
C ILE A 367 9.05 -6.99 -20.91
N TYR A 368 9.21 -8.30 -20.83
CA TYR A 368 8.57 -9.26 -21.73
C TYR A 368 7.44 -9.93 -20.96
N MET A 369 6.21 -9.86 -21.49
CA MET A 369 5.12 -10.71 -21.01
C MET A 369 5.30 -12.12 -21.54
N ASP A 370 5.07 -13.10 -20.68
CA ASP A 370 5.23 -14.51 -21.03
C ASP A 370 4.25 -14.94 -22.13
N ASP A 371 4.75 -15.77 -23.06
CA ASP A 371 4.01 -16.15 -24.26
C ASP A 371 2.76 -16.99 -23.93
N GLU A 372 2.71 -17.67 -22.78
CA GLU A 372 1.52 -18.39 -22.33
C GLU A 372 0.28 -17.48 -22.23
N CYS A 373 0.48 -16.20 -21.92
CA CYS A 373 -0.59 -15.23 -21.74
C CYS A 373 -1.04 -14.56 -23.05
N VAL A 374 -0.24 -14.65 -24.12
CA VAL A 374 -0.49 -13.95 -25.40
C VAL A 374 -0.62 -14.91 -26.60
N SER A 375 -0.17 -16.16 -26.50
CA SER A 375 -0.12 -17.12 -27.61
C SER A 375 -1.48 -17.69 -28.03
N ILE A 376 -2.52 -17.53 -27.21
CA ILE A 376 -3.86 -18.08 -27.49
C ILE A 376 -4.60 -17.28 -28.57
N TYR A 377 -4.18 -16.04 -28.84
CA TYR A 377 -4.69 -15.21 -29.93
C TYR A 377 -3.53 -14.79 -30.84
N TYR A 378 -3.37 -15.50 -31.95
CA TYR A 378 -2.43 -15.13 -33.01
C TYR A 378 -2.70 -13.68 -33.45
N ASN A 379 -1.84 -12.75 -33.07
CA ASN A 379 -1.84 -11.39 -33.58
C ASN A 379 -1.01 -11.37 -34.88
N PRO A 380 -1.62 -11.30 -36.07
CA PRO A 380 -0.88 -11.28 -37.34
C PRO A 380 -0.01 -10.02 -37.53
N ASN A 381 -0.11 -9.03 -36.63
CA ASN A 381 0.64 -7.78 -36.71
C ASN A 381 1.83 -7.69 -35.76
N GLY A 382 2.18 -8.76 -35.01
CA GLY A 382 3.54 -9.00 -34.50
C GLY A 382 4.28 -7.85 -33.81
N ASN A 383 3.59 -6.91 -33.15
CA ASN A 383 4.23 -5.93 -32.29
C ASN A 383 4.06 -6.39 -30.85
N GLN A 384 5.11 -7.03 -30.34
CA GLN A 384 5.43 -6.97 -28.91
C GLN A 384 5.86 -5.52 -28.65
N ASP A 385 5.00 -4.72 -28.03
CA ASP A 385 5.33 -3.38 -27.54
C ASP A 385 5.88 -3.47 -26.11
#